data_AF-A0A240EF01-F1
#
_entry.id   AF-A0A240EF01-F1
#
_cell.length_a   1.000
_cell.length_b   1.000
_cell.length_c   1.000
_cell.angle_alpha   90.00
_cell.angle_beta   90.00
_cell.angle_gamma   90.00
#
_symmetry.space_group_name_H-M   'P 1'
#
loop_
_entity.id
_entity.type
_entity.pdbx_description
1 polymer ?
#
loop_
_entity_poly.entity_id
_entity_poly.type
_entity_poly.pdbx_seq_one_letter_code
_entity_poly.pdbx_strand_id
1 'polypeptide(L)'
;MQHHVINLYTDADCVKTNETDTIIDVRWTVKFNMELAPYFNKRKYKHDLRLLKEGVGQLKVVIPNHTVVNTKATPEKALAYAEAIAAKHLVANSGVNVFGFQTSDNGMMMTVRRDQLLFKLSQLDALKHLQRKGVEQEFFTNYGMLSNMTTVPAGYLYGASFEHESSPKWVKDYLESDASYDYYNSVNELDARSAETIYTAIGEVIINYRSVEEVMTNPWMRYMIETKSHSEPRPFDTVVKMVKSATQVIYDNNDYLTKIRKRFGEKCYLLYDTETHMFFPIQPTKSGSSEIYHMIGMRKSIRRDQLADMQAKGYGNEFQSKKESEESPPKKRLTPLKFKIKKDT
;
A
#
# COMPACT_ATOMS: atom_id res chain seq x y z
N MET A 1 -17.37 -6.74 13.29
CA MET A 1 -17.37 -5.65 12.29
C MET A 1 -18.16 -6.11 11.08
N GLN A 2 -18.83 -5.19 10.40
CA GLN A 2 -19.54 -5.47 9.14
C GLN A 2 -18.59 -5.21 7.96
N HIS A 3 -18.61 -6.06 6.93
CA HIS A 3 -17.70 -5.96 5.79
C HIS A 3 -18.44 -6.03 4.44
N HIS A 4 -17.89 -5.38 3.42
CA HIS A 4 -18.06 -5.79 2.03
C HIS A 4 -17.19 -7.03 1.80
N VAL A 5 -17.74 -8.06 1.16
CA VAL A 5 -17.03 -9.32 0.93
C VAL A 5 -16.63 -9.41 -0.53
N ILE A 6 -15.33 -9.47 -0.79
CA ILE A 6 -14.75 -9.66 -2.12
C ILE A 6 -14.23 -11.09 -2.19
N ASN A 7 -14.79 -11.90 -3.07
CA ASN A 7 -14.34 -13.27 -3.29
C ASN A 7 -13.46 -13.31 -4.54
N LEU A 8 -12.35 -14.02 -4.46
CA LEU A 8 -11.38 -14.22 -5.53
C LEU A 8 -11.18 -15.71 -5.73
N TYR A 9 -11.09 -16.14 -6.98
CA TYR A 9 -10.84 -17.53 -7.34
C TYR A 9 -9.93 -17.64 -8.56
N THR A 10 -8.98 -18.55 -8.49
CA THR A 10 -8.16 -19.03 -9.61
C THR A 10 -7.70 -20.44 -9.32
N ASP A 11 -7.41 -21.22 -10.36
CA ASP A 11 -6.83 -22.56 -10.27
C ASP A 11 -5.86 -22.81 -11.44
N ALA A 12 -5.31 -24.03 -11.54
CA ALA A 12 -4.36 -24.39 -12.59
C ALA A 12 -4.95 -24.26 -14.00
N ASP A 13 -6.25 -24.50 -14.18
CA ASP A 13 -6.93 -24.41 -15.48
C ASP A 13 -7.10 -22.95 -15.94
N CYS A 14 -6.88 -22.00 -15.03
CA CYS A 14 -6.90 -20.56 -15.31
C CYS A 14 -5.58 -20.03 -15.87
N VAL A 15 -4.53 -20.86 -15.94
CA VAL A 15 -3.19 -20.43 -16.34
C VAL A 15 -2.98 -20.65 -17.84
N LYS A 16 -2.63 -19.59 -18.55
CA LYS A 16 -2.26 -19.62 -19.97
C LYS A 16 -0.88 -19.00 -20.13
N THR A 17 0.07 -19.78 -20.60
CA THR A 17 1.44 -19.33 -20.84
C THR A 17 1.68 -19.19 -22.35
N ASN A 18 2.14 -18.02 -22.78
CA ASN A 18 2.65 -17.81 -24.13
C ASN A 18 4.17 -17.51 -24.08
N GLU A 19 4.79 -17.12 -25.20
CA GLU A 19 6.24 -16.87 -25.24
C GLU A 19 6.69 -15.70 -24.34
N THR A 20 5.87 -14.66 -24.18
CA THR A 20 6.24 -13.41 -23.50
C THR A 20 5.66 -13.28 -22.10
N ASP A 21 4.50 -13.87 -21.85
CA ASP A 21 3.67 -13.63 -20.69
C ASP A 21 2.98 -14.91 -20.18
N THR A 22 2.78 -14.95 -18.86
CA THR A 22 1.88 -15.86 -18.18
C THR A 22 0.61 -15.09 -17.82
N ILE A 23 -0.53 -15.49 -18.37
CA ILE A 23 -1.84 -14.89 -18.15
C ILE A 23 -2.61 -15.79 -17.19
N ILE A 24 -3.05 -15.23 -16.06
CA ILE A 24 -3.85 -15.95 -15.07
C ILE A 24 -5.23 -15.30 -14.98
N ASP A 25 -6.25 -16.09 -15.27
CA ASP A 25 -7.66 -15.68 -15.19
C ASP A 25 -8.14 -15.71 -13.72
N VAL A 26 -8.19 -14.56 -13.06
CA VAL A 26 -8.72 -14.43 -11.69
C VAL A 26 -10.18 -14.02 -11.75
N ARG A 27 -11.06 -14.92 -11.30
CA ARG A 27 -12.50 -14.65 -11.19
C ARG A 27 -12.80 -13.96 -9.87
N TRP A 28 -13.79 -13.09 -9.88
CA TRP A 28 -14.14 -12.32 -8.69
C TRP A 28 -15.63 -12.00 -8.62
N THR A 29 -16.13 -11.83 -7.40
CA THR A 29 -17.46 -11.28 -7.14
C THR A 29 -17.44 -10.47 -5.85
N VAL A 30 -18.33 -9.49 -5.74
CA VAL A 30 -18.45 -8.63 -4.56
C VAL A 30 -19.86 -8.70 -4.01
N LYS A 31 -19.97 -8.97 -2.72
CA LYS A 31 -21.19 -8.82 -1.95
C LYS A 31 -21.09 -7.53 -1.14
N PHE A 32 -21.78 -6.49 -1.58
CA PHE A 32 -21.80 -5.23 -0.85
C PHE A 32 -22.71 -5.33 0.38
N ASN A 33 -22.22 -4.89 1.52
CA ASN A 33 -23.07 -4.62 2.67
C ASN A 33 -23.62 -3.21 2.57
N MET A 34 -24.92 -3.08 2.28
CA MET A 34 -25.57 -1.79 2.08
C MET A 34 -25.71 -0.97 3.37
N GLU A 35 -25.56 -1.58 4.55
CA GLU A 35 -25.46 -0.84 5.82
C GLU A 35 -24.20 0.05 5.86
N LEU A 36 -23.20 -0.28 5.05
CA LEU A 36 -21.96 0.49 4.93
C LEU A 36 -22.01 1.56 3.83
N ALA A 37 -23.07 1.63 3.03
CA ALA A 37 -23.23 2.62 1.96
C ALA A 37 -23.01 4.08 2.40
N PRO A 38 -23.41 4.52 3.62
CA PRO A 38 -23.12 5.87 4.10
C PRO A 38 -21.63 6.23 4.13
N TYR A 39 -20.73 5.25 4.28
CA TYR A 39 -19.27 5.48 4.40
C TYR A 39 -18.56 5.69 3.06
N PHE A 40 -19.24 5.45 1.93
CA PHE A 40 -18.74 5.81 0.60
C PHE A 40 -18.78 7.32 0.35
N ASN A 41 -19.68 8.03 1.03
CA ASN A 41 -19.82 9.47 0.90
C ASN A 41 -18.80 10.21 1.78
N LYS A 42 -18.33 11.36 1.30
CA LYS A 42 -17.55 12.33 2.07
C LYS A 42 -18.23 13.70 1.99
N ARG A 43 -17.83 14.65 2.85
CA ARG A 43 -18.44 15.99 2.92
C ARG A 43 -18.56 16.71 1.56
N LYS A 44 -17.67 16.43 0.60
CA LYS A 44 -17.64 17.04 -0.74
C LYS A 44 -17.88 16.04 -1.89
N TYR A 45 -18.24 14.79 -1.60
CA TYR A 45 -18.43 13.76 -2.63
C TYR A 45 -19.59 12.84 -2.25
N LYS A 46 -20.55 12.71 -3.16
CA LYS A 46 -21.64 11.75 -3.06
C LYS A 46 -21.39 10.62 -4.07
N HIS A 47 -21.34 9.41 -3.56
CA HIS A 47 -21.12 8.21 -4.35
C HIS A 47 -22.44 7.76 -5.01
N ASP A 48 -22.38 7.41 -6.29
CA ASP A 48 -23.49 6.79 -7.00
C ASP A 48 -23.42 5.27 -6.83
N LEU A 49 -24.31 4.72 -5.99
CA LEU A 49 -24.35 3.29 -5.67
C LEU A 49 -24.69 2.42 -6.89
N ARG A 50 -25.19 2.99 -7.99
CA ARG A 50 -25.41 2.27 -9.25
C ARG A 50 -24.12 1.92 -9.97
N LEU A 51 -22.99 2.53 -9.58
CA LEU A 51 -21.67 2.23 -10.13
C LEU A 51 -20.99 1.04 -9.42
N LEU A 52 -21.62 0.51 -8.36
CA LEU A 52 -21.14 -0.70 -7.69
C LEU A 52 -21.23 -1.88 -8.66
N LYS A 53 -20.12 -2.62 -8.79
CA LYS A 53 -20.04 -3.77 -9.69
C LYS A 53 -20.48 -5.03 -8.97
N GLU A 54 -21.78 -5.30 -9.02
CA GLU A 54 -22.38 -6.55 -8.58
C GLU A 54 -22.44 -7.55 -9.74
N GLY A 55 -22.22 -8.84 -9.45
CA GLY A 55 -22.09 -9.89 -10.46
C GLY A 55 -20.76 -10.65 -10.35
N VAL A 56 -20.46 -11.45 -11.36
CA VAL A 56 -19.19 -12.20 -11.48
C VAL A 56 -18.34 -11.62 -12.60
N GLY A 57 -17.13 -11.21 -12.27
CA GLY A 57 -16.16 -10.72 -13.23
C GLY A 57 -14.97 -11.65 -13.42
N GLN A 58 -14.29 -11.48 -14.55
CA GLN A 58 -13.00 -12.07 -14.87
C GLN A 58 -11.96 -10.97 -15.01
N LEU A 59 -10.87 -11.08 -14.25
CA LEU A 59 -9.70 -10.22 -14.36
C LEU A 59 -8.51 -11.05 -14.85
N LYS A 60 -7.99 -10.72 -16.02
CA LYS A 60 -6.75 -11.31 -16.53
C LYS A 60 -5.56 -10.63 -15.87
N VAL A 61 -4.79 -11.36 -15.08
CA VAL A 61 -3.52 -10.86 -14.53
C VAL A 61 -2.39 -11.31 -15.45
N VAL A 62 -1.75 -10.34 -16.11
CA VAL A 62 -0.65 -10.57 -17.03
C VAL A 62 0.67 -10.41 -16.27
N ILE A 63 1.40 -11.52 -16.16
CA ILE A 63 2.70 -11.60 -15.50
C ILE A 63 3.75 -11.83 -16.59
N PRO A 64 4.70 -10.91 -16.79
CA PRO A 64 5.77 -11.13 -17.75
C PRO A 64 6.55 -12.41 -17.46
N ASN A 65 6.87 -13.21 -18.47
CA ASN A 65 7.58 -14.49 -18.27
C ASN A 65 8.94 -14.32 -17.60
N HIS A 66 9.62 -13.20 -17.84
CA HIS A 66 10.87 -12.91 -17.14
C HIS A 66 10.68 -12.81 -15.62
N THR A 67 9.52 -12.34 -15.14
CA THR A 67 9.17 -12.35 -13.71
C THR A 67 9.05 -13.80 -13.22
N VAL A 68 8.31 -14.65 -13.94
CA VAL A 68 8.11 -16.07 -13.59
C VAL A 68 9.46 -16.81 -13.55
N VAL A 69 10.31 -16.61 -14.56
CA VAL A 69 11.64 -17.22 -14.66
C VAL A 69 12.58 -16.72 -13.57
N ASN A 70 12.70 -15.39 -13.38
CA ASN A 70 13.61 -14.80 -12.39
C ASN A 70 13.22 -15.20 -10.97
N THR A 71 11.93 -15.38 -10.70
CA THR A 71 11.43 -15.78 -9.39
C THR A 71 11.33 -17.30 -9.21
N LYS A 72 11.57 -18.09 -10.26
CA LYS A 72 11.36 -19.55 -10.29
C LYS A 72 9.98 -19.92 -9.74
N ALA A 73 8.96 -19.17 -10.14
CA ALA A 73 7.61 -19.36 -9.65
C ALA A 73 7.04 -20.71 -10.13
N THR A 74 6.60 -21.54 -9.19
CA THR A 74 5.76 -22.70 -9.53
C THR A 74 4.35 -22.21 -9.89
N PRO A 75 3.52 -23.01 -10.57
CA PRO A 75 2.14 -22.63 -10.88
C PRO A 75 1.37 -22.14 -9.65
N GLU A 76 1.52 -22.82 -8.51
CA GLU A 76 0.85 -22.45 -7.25
C GLU A 76 1.29 -21.05 -6.76
N LYS A 77 2.59 -20.75 -6.86
CA LYS A 77 3.13 -19.42 -6.50
C LYS A 77 2.62 -18.34 -7.45
N ALA A 78 2.51 -18.63 -8.73
CA ALA A 78 1.99 -17.70 -9.73
C ALA A 78 0.49 -17.41 -9.50
N LEU A 79 -0.29 -18.44 -9.15
CA LEU A 79 -1.71 -18.31 -8.78
C LEU A 79 -1.89 -17.44 -7.53
N ALA A 80 -1.13 -17.72 -6.46
CA ALA A 80 -1.17 -16.91 -5.25
C ALA A 80 -0.73 -15.45 -5.48
N TYR A 81 0.28 -15.24 -6.33
CA TYR A 81 0.70 -13.92 -6.74
C TYR A 81 -0.39 -13.18 -7.52
N ALA A 82 -1.05 -13.85 -8.47
CA ALA A 82 -2.14 -13.26 -9.27
C ALA A 82 -3.34 -12.85 -8.40
N GLU A 83 -3.76 -13.67 -7.43
CA GLU A 83 -4.82 -13.26 -6.50
C GLU A 83 -4.43 -12.04 -5.66
N ALA A 84 -3.17 -11.95 -5.21
CA ALA A 84 -2.70 -10.79 -4.45
C ALA A 84 -2.72 -9.50 -5.29
N ILE A 85 -2.35 -9.58 -6.57
CA ILE A 85 -2.43 -8.47 -7.51
C ILE A 85 -3.90 -8.09 -7.79
N ALA A 86 -4.74 -9.09 -8.05
CA ALA A 86 -6.17 -8.89 -8.30
C ALA A 86 -6.88 -8.23 -7.12
N ALA A 87 -6.64 -8.68 -5.89
CA ALA A 87 -7.23 -8.11 -4.67
C ALA A 87 -6.99 -6.59 -4.58
N LYS A 88 -5.76 -6.15 -4.86
CA LYS A 88 -5.45 -4.71 -4.90
C LYS A 88 -6.14 -4.03 -6.07
N HIS A 89 -6.03 -4.60 -7.27
CA HIS A 89 -6.53 -3.98 -8.49
C HIS A 89 -8.06 -3.79 -8.50
N LEU A 90 -8.81 -4.72 -7.90
CA LEU A 90 -10.27 -4.60 -7.77
C LEU A 90 -10.69 -3.40 -6.90
N VAL A 91 -9.86 -2.98 -5.95
CA VAL A 91 -10.18 -1.89 -5.01
C VAL A 91 -9.52 -0.57 -5.41
N ALA A 92 -8.47 -0.61 -6.21
CA ALA A 92 -7.75 0.58 -6.66
C ALA A 92 -8.54 1.38 -7.70
N ASN A 93 -8.41 2.71 -7.63
CA ASN A 93 -9.06 3.64 -8.56
C ASN A 93 -8.38 3.69 -9.96
N SER A 94 -7.30 2.92 -10.16
CA SER A 94 -6.52 2.84 -11.40
C SER A 94 -6.89 1.62 -12.26
N GLY A 95 -8.00 0.96 -11.97
CA GLY A 95 -8.34 -0.35 -12.52
C GLY A 95 -9.83 -0.61 -12.62
N VAL A 96 -10.24 -1.85 -12.36
CA VAL A 96 -11.66 -2.25 -12.34
C VAL A 96 -12.46 -1.38 -11.36
N ASN A 97 -11.89 -1.02 -10.21
CA ASN A 97 -12.56 -0.35 -9.09
C ASN A 97 -14.01 -0.83 -8.91
N VAL A 98 -14.18 -1.98 -8.24
CA VAL A 98 -15.49 -2.60 -8.03
C VAL A 98 -16.45 -1.72 -7.22
N PHE A 99 -15.92 -0.75 -6.49
CA PHE A 99 -16.69 0.23 -5.75
C PHE A 99 -17.09 1.44 -6.61
N GLY A 100 -16.73 1.51 -7.90
CA GLY A 100 -17.20 2.55 -8.80
C GLY A 100 -16.78 3.98 -8.42
N PHE A 101 -15.75 4.16 -7.58
CA PHE A 101 -15.23 5.50 -7.33
C PHE A 101 -14.65 6.07 -8.62
N GLN A 102 -14.87 7.36 -8.82
CA GLN A 102 -14.31 8.11 -9.92
C GLN A 102 -13.29 9.10 -9.37
N THR A 103 -12.28 9.41 -10.17
CA THR A 103 -11.37 10.52 -9.86
C THR A 103 -12.17 11.81 -9.90
N SER A 104 -12.25 12.52 -8.77
CA SER A 104 -12.95 13.80 -8.73
C SER A 104 -12.19 14.89 -9.49
N ASP A 105 -12.91 15.91 -9.96
CA ASP A 105 -12.34 17.07 -10.69
C ASP A 105 -11.20 17.79 -9.93
N ASN A 106 -11.16 17.65 -8.60
CA ASN A 106 -10.11 18.22 -7.75
C ASN A 106 -8.88 17.31 -7.59
N GLY A 107 -8.80 16.18 -8.32
CA GLY A 107 -7.74 15.20 -8.20
C GLY A 107 -7.75 14.39 -6.90
N MET A 108 -8.80 14.51 -6.06
CA MET A 108 -8.93 13.65 -4.88
C MET A 108 -9.32 12.24 -5.32
N MET A 109 -8.43 11.27 -5.05
CA MET A 109 -8.74 9.85 -5.13
C MET A 109 -9.68 9.46 -3.99
N MET A 110 -10.85 8.96 -4.34
CA MET A 110 -11.80 8.37 -3.41
C MET A 110 -11.52 6.87 -3.32
N THR A 111 -11.53 6.34 -2.10
CA THR A 111 -11.24 4.93 -1.82
C THR A 111 -12.19 4.42 -0.74
N VAL A 112 -12.50 3.13 -0.77
CA VAL A 112 -13.24 2.44 0.30
C VAL A 112 -12.39 2.40 1.58
N ARG A 113 -13.01 2.28 2.75
CA ARG A 113 -12.27 2.04 3.99
C ARG A 113 -11.74 0.61 4.01
N ARG A 114 -10.49 0.40 4.44
CA ARG A 114 -9.87 -0.94 4.46
C ARG A 114 -10.43 -1.80 5.58
N ASP A 115 -10.74 -1.21 6.73
CA ASP A 115 -11.37 -1.87 7.87
C ASP A 115 -12.80 -2.38 7.61
N GLN A 116 -13.36 -2.08 6.44
CA GLN A 116 -14.67 -2.54 5.98
C GLN A 116 -14.58 -3.60 4.88
N LEU A 117 -13.39 -4.09 4.56
CA LEU A 117 -13.17 -5.11 3.54
C LEU A 117 -12.84 -6.46 4.16
N LEU A 118 -13.50 -7.48 3.64
CA LEU A 118 -13.12 -8.88 3.81
C LEU A 118 -12.83 -9.47 2.43
N PHE A 119 -11.61 -9.95 2.24
CA PHE A 119 -11.24 -10.73 1.06
C PHE A 119 -11.30 -12.21 1.40
N LYS A 120 -11.97 -12.98 0.54
CA LYS A 120 -11.90 -14.44 0.52
C LYS A 120 -11.09 -14.89 -0.68
N LEU A 121 -9.99 -15.58 -0.42
CA LEU A 121 -8.98 -15.97 -1.41
C LEU A 121 -9.00 -17.48 -1.58
N SER A 122 -8.89 -17.97 -2.81
CA SER A 122 -8.80 -19.42 -3.06
C SER A 122 -7.39 -19.97 -2.80
N GLN A 123 -6.37 -19.12 -2.93
CA GLN A 123 -4.97 -19.48 -2.74
C GLN A 123 -4.50 -19.12 -1.33
N LEU A 124 -4.16 -20.13 -0.52
CA LEU A 124 -3.73 -19.93 0.87
C LEU A 124 -2.50 -19.00 1.00
N ASP A 125 -1.56 -19.09 0.06
CA ASP A 125 -0.36 -18.26 0.10
C ASP A 125 -0.61 -16.81 -0.33
N ALA A 126 -1.71 -16.51 -1.05
CA ALA A 126 -2.12 -15.14 -1.33
C ALA A 126 -2.47 -14.40 -0.03
N LEU A 127 -3.11 -15.10 0.91
CA LEU A 127 -3.41 -14.56 2.25
C LEU A 127 -2.11 -14.19 2.99
N LYS A 128 -1.09 -15.04 2.94
CA LYS A 128 0.21 -14.76 3.56
C LYS A 128 0.91 -13.56 2.91
N HIS A 129 0.80 -13.40 1.58
CA HIS A 129 1.35 -12.26 0.86
C HIS A 129 0.71 -10.92 1.23
N LEU A 130 -0.62 -10.90 1.46
CA LEU A 130 -1.39 -9.69 1.72
C LEU A 130 -1.44 -9.33 3.21
N GLN A 131 -1.72 -10.29 4.09
CA GLN A 131 -1.87 -10.03 5.51
C GLN A 131 -0.52 -9.81 6.20
N ARG A 132 0.48 -10.63 5.84
CA ARG A 132 1.89 -10.64 6.30
C ARG A 132 2.15 -10.70 7.82
N LYS A 133 1.19 -10.27 8.65
CA LYS A 133 1.22 -10.33 10.11
C LYS A 133 1.17 -11.78 10.58
N GLY A 134 2.10 -12.16 11.46
CA GLY A 134 2.18 -13.51 12.01
C GLY A 134 2.60 -14.58 10.99
N VAL A 135 3.08 -14.17 9.81
CA VAL A 135 3.62 -15.09 8.80
C VAL A 135 5.08 -15.38 9.13
N GLU A 136 5.44 -16.66 9.10
CA GLU A 136 6.79 -17.12 9.40
C GLU A 136 7.81 -16.54 8.40
N GLN A 137 9.00 -16.20 8.90
CA GLN A 137 10.07 -15.66 8.06
C GLN A 137 10.45 -16.62 6.92
N GLU A 138 10.32 -17.93 7.15
CA GLU A 138 10.59 -18.96 6.15
C GLU A 138 9.71 -18.80 4.90
N PHE A 139 8.44 -18.41 5.06
CA PHE A 139 7.55 -18.14 3.92
C PHE A 139 8.14 -17.02 3.03
N PHE A 140 8.60 -15.92 3.62
CA PHE A 140 9.19 -14.82 2.85
C PHE A 140 10.53 -15.20 2.23
N THR A 141 11.28 -16.12 2.83
CA THR A 141 12.49 -16.70 2.23
C THR A 141 12.14 -17.57 1.03
N ASN A 142 11.15 -18.47 1.17
CA ASN A 142 10.75 -19.45 0.15
C ASN A 142 9.97 -18.82 -1.03
N TYR A 143 9.19 -17.77 -0.76
CA TYR A 143 8.45 -17.00 -1.76
C TYR A 143 9.18 -15.71 -2.18
N GLY A 144 10.36 -15.46 -1.59
CA GLY A 144 11.36 -14.46 -1.93
C GLY A 144 10.86 -13.25 -2.71
N MET A 145 11.24 -13.20 -3.98
CA MET A 145 10.98 -12.08 -4.87
C MET A 145 9.48 -11.80 -5.08
N LEU A 146 8.63 -12.82 -5.22
CA LEU A 146 7.17 -12.63 -5.36
C LEU A 146 6.58 -11.99 -4.10
N SER A 147 7.00 -12.47 -2.93
CA SER A 147 6.68 -11.87 -1.65
C SER A 147 7.12 -10.40 -1.53
N ASN A 148 8.22 -10.03 -2.17
CA ASN A 148 8.65 -8.62 -2.23
C ASN A 148 7.80 -7.80 -3.21
N MET A 149 7.44 -8.37 -4.36
CA MET A 149 6.62 -7.70 -5.38
C MET A 149 5.19 -7.40 -4.88
N THR A 150 4.63 -8.26 -4.01
CA THR A 150 3.33 -8.04 -3.36
C THR A 150 3.35 -7.05 -2.20
N THR A 151 4.52 -6.51 -1.80
CA THR A 151 4.60 -5.59 -0.65
C THR A 151 3.79 -4.32 -0.84
N VAL A 152 3.72 -3.77 -2.05
CA VAL A 152 2.92 -2.56 -2.36
C VAL A 152 1.43 -2.89 -2.35
N PRO A 153 0.94 -3.93 -3.07
CA PRO A 153 -0.44 -4.41 -2.93
C PRO A 153 -0.88 -4.62 -1.47
N ALA A 154 -0.05 -5.31 -0.68
CA ALA A 154 -0.29 -5.56 0.73
C ALA A 154 -0.33 -4.27 1.55
N GLY A 155 0.53 -3.30 1.25
CA GLY A 155 0.50 -1.98 1.88
C GLY A 155 -0.80 -1.24 1.61
N TYR A 156 -1.25 -1.21 0.36
CA TYR A 156 -2.52 -0.58 -0.03
C TYR A 156 -3.73 -1.19 0.69
N LEU A 157 -3.71 -2.51 0.90
CA LEU A 157 -4.78 -3.25 1.57
C LEU A 157 -4.60 -3.38 3.09
N TYR A 158 -3.58 -2.74 3.69
CA TYR A 158 -3.34 -2.79 5.13
C TYR A 158 -4.59 -2.34 5.91
N GLY A 159 -5.01 -3.16 6.88
CA GLY A 159 -6.23 -2.96 7.66
C GLY A 159 -7.46 -3.70 7.14
N ALA A 160 -7.39 -4.33 5.96
CA ALA A 160 -8.42 -5.26 5.50
C ALA A 160 -8.33 -6.63 6.20
N SER A 161 -9.45 -7.34 6.21
CA SER A 161 -9.52 -8.73 6.68
C SER A 161 -9.34 -9.70 5.51
N PHE A 162 -8.72 -10.84 5.78
CA PHE A 162 -8.46 -11.89 4.78
C PHE A 162 -8.84 -13.25 5.34
N GLU A 163 -9.50 -14.06 4.53
CA GLU A 163 -9.88 -15.44 4.83
C GLU A 163 -9.57 -16.34 3.63
N HIS A 164 -9.28 -17.61 3.90
CA HIS A 164 -9.12 -18.62 2.85
C HIS A 164 -10.47 -19.30 2.58
N GLU A 165 -10.82 -19.47 1.30
CA GLU A 165 -12.03 -20.17 0.87
C GLU A 165 -11.68 -21.18 -0.23
N SER A 166 -11.66 -22.48 0.11
CA SER A 166 -11.22 -23.55 -0.77
C SER A 166 -12.24 -24.00 -1.82
N SER A 167 -13.52 -23.62 -1.70
CA SER A 167 -14.57 -24.07 -2.62
C SER A 167 -15.63 -22.99 -2.85
N PRO A 168 -15.47 -22.16 -3.90
CA PRO A 168 -16.41 -21.08 -4.17
C PRO A 168 -17.61 -21.58 -4.99
N LYS A 169 -18.74 -21.84 -4.31
CA LYS A 169 -20.00 -22.22 -4.98
C LYS A 169 -20.47 -21.20 -6.03
N TRP A 170 -20.13 -19.93 -5.85
CA TRP A 170 -20.56 -18.82 -6.72
C TRP A 170 -19.91 -18.85 -8.11
N VAL A 171 -18.78 -19.55 -8.29
CA VAL A 171 -18.06 -19.59 -9.56
C VAL A 171 -18.42 -20.80 -10.42
N LYS A 172 -19.09 -21.79 -9.82
CA LYS A 172 -19.31 -23.12 -10.41
C LYS A 172 -19.97 -23.04 -11.79
N ASP A 173 -21.05 -22.28 -11.92
CA ASP A 173 -21.79 -22.14 -13.18
C ASP A 173 -20.91 -21.54 -14.30
N TYR A 174 -19.97 -20.66 -13.95
CA TYR A 174 -19.03 -20.04 -14.88
C TYR A 174 -17.86 -20.95 -15.27
N LEU A 175 -17.58 -21.99 -14.49
CA LEU A 175 -16.60 -23.01 -14.83
C LEU A 175 -17.21 -24.11 -15.72
N GLU A 176 -18.48 -24.45 -15.50
CA GLU A 176 -19.12 -25.62 -16.10
C GLU A 176 -19.95 -25.32 -17.36
N SER A 177 -20.45 -24.09 -17.54
CA SER A 177 -21.50 -23.80 -18.55
C SER A 177 -21.17 -22.75 -19.60
N ASP A 178 -19.89 -22.37 -19.76
CA ASP A 178 -19.47 -21.26 -20.65
C ASP A 178 -20.26 -19.95 -20.40
N ALA A 179 -20.76 -19.75 -19.18
CA ALA A 179 -21.51 -18.57 -18.82
C ALA A 179 -20.69 -17.29 -19.05
N SER A 180 -21.31 -16.26 -19.62
CA SER A 180 -20.68 -14.97 -19.83
C SER A 180 -20.46 -14.25 -18.50
N TYR A 181 -19.26 -13.73 -18.26
CA TYR A 181 -18.98 -12.89 -17.10
C TYR A 181 -19.61 -11.50 -17.27
N ASP A 182 -20.09 -10.90 -16.18
CA ASP A 182 -20.67 -9.55 -16.18
C ASP A 182 -19.60 -8.48 -16.48
N TYR A 183 -18.36 -8.75 -16.05
CA TYR A 183 -17.24 -7.84 -16.22
C TYR A 183 -16.00 -8.56 -16.72
N TYR A 184 -15.35 -8.00 -17.72
CA TYR A 184 -14.06 -8.47 -18.22
C TYR A 184 -13.04 -7.34 -18.14
N ASN A 185 -11.89 -7.61 -17.53
CA ASN A 185 -10.78 -6.67 -17.53
C ASN A 185 -9.43 -7.39 -17.55
N SER A 186 -8.36 -6.65 -17.79
CA SER A 186 -6.99 -7.13 -17.78
C SER A 186 -6.08 -6.15 -17.07
N VAL A 187 -5.06 -6.65 -16.39
CA VAL A 187 -4.06 -5.83 -15.70
C VAL A 187 -2.67 -6.44 -15.83
N ASN A 188 -1.68 -5.61 -16.17
CA ASN A 188 -0.28 -5.99 -16.07
C ASN A 188 0.18 -5.85 -14.60
N GLU A 189 0.93 -6.84 -14.10
CA GLU A 189 1.42 -6.82 -12.70
C GLU A 189 2.24 -5.58 -12.36
N LEU A 190 3.02 -5.05 -13.33
CA LEU A 190 3.83 -3.85 -13.13
C LEU A 190 2.95 -2.61 -12.96
N ASP A 191 1.91 -2.46 -13.76
CA ASP A 191 0.96 -1.34 -13.66
C ASP A 191 0.17 -1.41 -12.34
N ALA A 192 -0.23 -2.62 -11.93
CA ALA A 192 -0.88 -2.82 -10.65
C ALA A 192 0.01 -2.41 -9.48
N ARG A 193 1.33 -2.57 -9.59
CA ARG A 193 2.29 -2.21 -8.54
C ARG A 193 2.68 -0.73 -8.57
N SER A 194 2.93 -0.17 -9.76
CA SER A 194 3.41 1.20 -9.94
C SER A 194 2.35 2.26 -9.64
N ALA A 195 1.06 1.91 -9.73
CA ALA A 195 -0.04 2.85 -9.51
C ALA A 195 -0.09 3.49 -8.10
N GLU A 196 0.61 2.93 -7.10
CA GLU A 196 0.70 3.52 -5.75
C GLU A 196 2.04 4.18 -5.44
N THR A 197 2.91 4.35 -6.44
CA THR A 197 4.11 5.15 -6.27
C THR A 197 3.72 6.61 -6.15
N ILE A 198 4.29 7.30 -5.16
CA ILE A 198 3.92 8.67 -4.83
C ILE A 198 4.94 9.63 -5.40
N TYR A 199 4.49 10.55 -6.24
CA TYR A 199 5.29 11.70 -6.62
C TYR A 199 5.40 12.68 -5.45
N THR A 200 6.63 12.95 -5.04
CA THR A 200 7.00 13.95 -4.03
C THR A 200 7.93 14.99 -4.67
N ALA A 201 8.27 16.05 -3.92
CA ALA A 201 9.18 17.09 -4.40
C ALA A 201 10.60 16.60 -4.76
N ILE A 202 10.94 15.37 -4.40
CA ILE A 202 12.28 14.78 -4.58
C ILE A 202 12.32 13.62 -5.57
N GLY A 203 11.17 13.25 -6.14
CA GLY A 203 11.02 12.05 -6.95
C GLY A 203 9.91 11.14 -6.43
N GLU A 204 9.94 9.90 -6.91
CA GLU A 204 8.98 8.85 -6.63
C GLU A 204 9.30 8.13 -5.31
N VAL A 205 8.31 8.01 -4.42
CA VAL A 205 8.42 7.28 -3.17
C VAL A 205 7.46 6.09 -3.19
N ILE A 206 8.02 4.90 -3.04
CA ILE A 206 7.30 3.64 -2.88
C ILE A 206 6.95 3.48 -1.41
N ILE A 207 5.64 3.43 -1.13
CA ILE A 207 5.09 2.99 0.15
C ILE A 207 4.66 1.54 0.00
N ASN A 208 5.09 0.70 0.93
CA ASN A 208 4.74 -0.72 0.95
C ASN A 208 4.21 -1.14 2.33
N TYR A 209 3.86 -2.42 2.48
CA TYR A 209 3.33 -2.96 3.73
C TYR A 209 4.18 -2.61 4.94
N ARG A 210 5.51 -2.76 4.84
CA ARG A 210 6.42 -2.46 5.94
C ARG A 210 6.41 -0.97 6.27
N SER A 211 6.38 -0.09 5.27
CA SER A 211 6.26 1.36 5.50
C SER A 211 5.00 1.70 6.29
N VAL A 212 3.86 1.09 5.93
CA VAL A 212 2.58 1.30 6.63
C VAL A 212 2.63 0.72 8.04
N GLU A 213 3.11 -0.52 8.19
CA GLU A 213 3.21 -1.20 9.48
C GLU A 213 4.09 -0.43 10.46
N GLU A 214 5.26 0.07 10.03
CA GLU A 214 6.17 0.88 10.86
C GLU A 214 5.48 2.18 11.35
N VAL A 215 4.62 2.80 10.53
CA VAL A 215 3.85 3.97 10.96
C VAL A 215 2.75 3.57 11.95
N MET A 216 1.99 2.53 11.64
CA MET A 216 0.84 2.09 12.44
C MET A 216 1.27 1.52 13.80
N THR A 217 2.46 0.93 13.88
CA THR A 217 3.03 0.38 15.12
C THR A 217 3.88 1.38 15.90
N ASN A 218 4.14 2.57 15.34
CA ASN A 218 4.87 3.63 16.02
C ASN A 218 4.15 4.01 17.34
N PRO A 219 4.87 4.24 18.45
CA PRO A 219 4.27 4.57 19.74
C PRO A 219 3.31 5.76 19.69
N TRP A 220 3.63 6.79 18.90
CA TRP A 220 2.75 7.95 18.70
C TRP A 220 1.42 7.52 18.09
N MET A 221 1.46 6.73 17.00
CA MET A 221 0.27 6.30 16.30
C MET A 221 -0.58 5.37 17.16
N ARG A 222 0.06 4.42 17.84
CA ARG A 222 -0.63 3.53 18.79
C ARG A 222 -1.31 4.30 19.91
N TYR A 223 -0.64 5.28 20.52
CA TYR A 223 -1.26 6.14 21.53
C TYR A 223 -2.46 6.92 20.97
N MET A 224 -2.36 7.47 19.77
CA MET A 224 -3.49 8.16 19.12
C MET A 224 -4.69 7.23 18.92
N ILE A 225 -4.45 6.00 18.45
CA ILE A 225 -5.52 5.02 18.16
C ILE A 225 -6.09 4.43 19.45
N GLU A 226 -5.23 3.85 20.29
CA GLU A 226 -5.59 3.04 21.46
C GLU A 226 -6.06 3.91 22.64
N THR A 227 -5.48 5.11 22.82
CA THR A 227 -5.81 5.99 23.98
C THR A 227 -6.67 7.20 23.59
N LYS A 228 -6.39 7.85 22.45
CA LYS A 228 -7.17 9.02 22.00
C LYS A 228 -8.33 8.67 21.07
N SER A 229 -8.61 7.37 20.89
CA SER A 229 -9.70 6.85 20.07
C SER A 229 -9.68 7.38 18.63
N HIS A 230 -8.49 7.68 18.11
CA HIS A 230 -8.32 8.06 16.72
C HIS A 230 -8.60 6.85 15.82
N SER A 231 -9.34 7.06 14.73
CA SER A 231 -9.65 5.99 13.78
C SER A 231 -8.83 6.20 12.51
N GLU A 232 -8.10 5.17 12.11
CA GLU A 232 -7.32 5.12 10.87
C GLU A 232 -7.91 4.05 9.92
N PRO A 233 -9.10 4.29 9.34
CA PRO A 233 -9.78 3.29 8.52
C PRO A 233 -9.13 3.08 7.15
N ARG A 234 -8.16 3.94 6.79
CA ARG A 234 -7.41 3.89 5.52
C ARG A 234 -5.91 4.12 5.78
N PRO A 235 -5.22 3.17 6.43
CA PRO A 235 -3.83 3.36 6.87
C PRO A 235 -2.90 3.81 5.73
N PHE A 236 -2.97 3.15 4.57
CA PHE A 236 -2.14 3.50 3.42
C PHE A 236 -2.33 4.96 2.96
N ASP A 237 -3.58 5.39 2.78
CA ASP A 237 -3.91 6.77 2.36
C ASP A 237 -3.42 7.80 3.39
N THR A 238 -3.49 7.46 4.69
CA THR A 238 -2.94 8.30 5.76
C THR A 238 -1.43 8.45 5.61
N VAL A 239 -0.68 7.36 5.42
CA VAL A 239 0.77 7.43 5.22
C VAL A 239 1.12 8.20 3.94
N VAL A 240 0.41 7.95 2.84
CA VAL A 240 0.56 8.72 1.58
C VAL A 240 0.44 10.22 1.84
N LYS A 241 -0.58 10.64 2.59
CA LYS A 241 -0.80 12.05 2.93
C LYS A 241 0.34 12.62 3.78
N MET A 242 0.83 11.87 4.77
CA MET A 242 1.94 12.27 5.63
C MET A 242 3.26 12.41 4.86
N VAL A 243 3.53 11.52 3.91
CA VAL A 243 4.73 11.61 3.07
C VAL A 243 4.62 12.77 2.08
N LYS A 244 3.45 12.98 1.48
CA LYS A 244 3.21 14.11 0.56
C LYS A 244 3.34 15.48 1.23
N SER A 245 3.07 15.60 2.54
CA SER A 245 3.29 16.86 3.28
C SER A 245 4.77 17.14 3.59
N ALA A 246 5.64 16.13 3.50
CA ALA A 246 7.07 16.30 3.71
C ALA A 246 7.74 16.92 2.48
N THR A 247 8.07 18.21 2.57
CA THR A 247 8.62 18.99 1.45
C THR A 247 10.12 19.27 1.56
N GLN A 248 10.71 19.05 2.74
CA GLN A 248 12.13 19.29 2.98
C GLN A 248 12.94 18.00 2.98
N VAL A 249 14.19 18.08 2.55
CA VAL A 249 15.12 16.95 2.55
C VAL A 249 16.30 17.25 3.44
N ILE A 250 16.65 16.29 4.29
CA ILE A 250 17.82 16.36 5.16
C ILE A 250 18.86 15.40 4.63
N TYR A 251 19.98 15.97 4.16
CA TYR A 251 21.09 15.25 3.53
C TYR A 251 22.26 14.98 4.49
N ASP A 252 22.40 15.77 5.55
CA ASP A 252 23.51 15.67 6.50
C ASP A 252 23.14 16.23 7.90
N ASN A 253 24.09 16.19 8.83
CA ASN A 253 24.03 16.87 10.12
C ASN A 253 22.76 16.58 10.96
N ASN A 254 22.36 15.31 11.02
CA ASN A 254 21.23 14.87 11.81
C ASN A 254 21.52 13.49 12.44
N ASP A 255 21.47 13.39 13.76
CA ASP A 255 21.75 12.15 14.50
C ASP A 255 20.85 10.99 14.09
N TYR A 256 19.59 11.28 13.79
CA TYR A 256 18.65 10.27 13.33
C TYR A 256 19.06 9.75 11.95
N LEU A 257 19.43 10.64 11.03
CA LEU A 257 19.96 10.24 9.72
C LEU A 257 21.23 9.38 9.86
N THR A 258 22.14 9.73 10.76
CA THR A 258 23.35 8.91 11.04
C THR A 258 22.97 7.50 11.50
N LYS A 259 21.96 7.35 12.36
CA LYS A 259 21.47 6.03 12.79
C LYS A 259 20.83 5.26 11.63
N ILE A 260 20.06 5.94 10.77
CA ILE A 260 19.44 5.33 9.60
C ILE A 260 20.50 4.86 8.60
N ARG A 261 21.52 5.68 8.30
CA ARG A 261 22.62 5.31 7.40
C ARG A 261 23.40 4.10 7.87
N LYS A 262 23.70 4.02 9.18
CA LYS A 262 24.34 2.84 9.78
C LYS A 262 23.53 1.55 9.59
N ARG A 263 22.20 1.64 9.52
CA ARG A 263 21.31 0.46 9.42
C ARG A 263 20.91 0.10 7.99
N PHE A 264 20.71 1.09 7.13
CA PHE A 264 20.12 0.93 5.80
C PHE A 264 21.04 1.39 4.65
N GLY A 265 22.22 1.93 4.97
CA GLY A 265 23.23 2.35 4.01
C GLY A 265 23.37 3.87 3.86
N GLU A 266 24.56 4.30 3.46
CA GLU A 266 24.96 5.72 3.41
C GLU A 266 24.08 6.60 2.50
N LYS A 267 23.48 6.02 1.46
CA LYS A 267 22.65 6.76 0.48
C LYS A 267 21.23 7.07 0.98
N CYS A 268 20.91 6.81 2.24
CA CYS A 268 19.63 7.20 2.82
C CYS A 268 19.53 8.72 3.03
N TYR A 269 18.29 9.22 2.99
CA TYR A 269 17.92 10.61 3.30
C TYR A 269 16.73 10.64 4.25
N LEU A 270 16.45 11.80 4.85
CA LEU A 270 15.17 12.02 5.54
C LEU A 270 14.34 13.02 4.75
N LEU A 271 13.08 12.67 4.47
CA LEU A 271 12.05 13.65 4.17
C LEU A 271 11.52 14.23 5.48
N TYR A 272 11.29 15.54 5.51
CA TYR A 272 10.84 16.26 6.69
C TYR A 272 9.60 17.11 6.40
N ASP A 273 8.58 16.87 7.21
CA ASP A 273 7.37 17.70 7.29
C ASP A 273 7.57 18.73 8.41
N THR A 274 7.66 20.01 8.02
CA THR A 274 7.85 21.13 8.93
C THR A 274 6.64 21.44 9.79
N GLU A 275 5.43 21.16 9.31
CA GLU A 275 4.20 21.51 10.03
C GLU A 275 3.95 20.53 11.17
N THR A 276 4.15 19.24 10.90
CA THR A 276 3.87 18.16 11.86
C THR A 276 5.13 17.66 12.57
N HIS A 277 6.29 18.18 12.21
CA HIS A 277 7.62 17.78 12.69
C HIS A 277 7.87 16.27 12.55
N MET A 278 7.58 15.71 11.38
CA MET A 278 7.75 14.29 11.08
C MET A 278 8.91 14.07 10.11
N PHE A 279 9.72 13.05 10.40
CA PHE A 279 10.85 12.58 9.59
C PHE A 279 10.51 11.23 8.97
N PHE A 280 10.69 11.10 7.66
CA PHE A 280 10.47 9.86 6.92
C PHE A 280 11.80 9.44 6.30
N PRO A 281 12.52 8.47 6.89
CA PRO A 281 13.69 7.88 6.26
C PRO A 281 13.33 7.21 4.93
N ILE A 282 14.10 7.56 3.91
CA ILE A 282 13.96 7.02 2.55
C ILE A 282 15.28 6.47 2.04
N GLN A 283 15.20 5.41 1.25
CA GLN A 283 16.35 4.72 0.65
C GLN A 283 16.16 4.61 -0.87
N PRO A 284 17.17 4.95 -1.69
CA PRO A 284 17.11 4.72 -3.14
C PRO A 284 16.87 3.24 -3.47
N THR A 285 15.99 2.95 -4.43
CA THR A 285 15.69 1.58 -4.87
C THR A 285 16.88 0.88 -5.53
N LYS A 286 17.75 1.65 -6.20
CA LYS A 286 18.98 1.16 -6.83
C LYS A 286 20.15 2.07 -6.47
N SER A 287 21.32 1.46 -6.30
CA SER A 287 22.58 2.19 -6.11
C SER A 287 22.85 3.11 -7.30
N GLY A 288 22.69 4.43 -7.10
CA GLY A 288 22.94 5.44 -8.14
C GLY A 288 21.69 5.94 -8.86
N SER A 289 20.49 5.44 -8.55
CA SER A 289 19.25 6.08 -8.95
C SER A 289 18.93 7.24 -7.99
N SER A 290 18.50 8.37 -8.55
CA SER A 290 18.05 9.56 -7.80
C SER A 290 16.55 9.84 -7.95
N GLU A 291 15.80 8.91 -8.52
CA GLU A 291 14.41 9.19 -8.92
C GLU A 291 13.39 8.37 -8.15
N ILE A 292 13.75 7.16 -7.68
CA ILE A 292 12.81 6.26 -7.00
C ILE A 292 13.38 5.80 -5.65
N TYR A 293 12.58 5.97 -4.60
CA TYR A 293 12.94 5.72 -3.21
C TYR A 293 11.94 4.79 -2.52
N HIS A 294 12.39 3.97 -1.58
CA HIS A 294 11.54 3.26 -0.63
C HIS A 294 11.42 4.05 0.67
N MET A 295 10.20 4.17 1.20
CA MET A 295 9.99 4.65 2.57
C MET A 295 10.29 3.54 3.58
N ILE A 296 11.23 3.81 4.49
CA ILE A 296 11.71 2.81 5.46
C ILE A 296 10.87 2.84 6.74
N GLY A 297 10.40 4.01 7.16
CA GLY A 297 9.67 4.19 8.41
C GLY A 297 9.37 5.65 8.70
N MET A 298 9.09 5.96 9.97
CA MET A 298 8.71 7.30 10.41
C MET A 298 9.26 7.59 11.81
N ARG A 299 9.61 8.86 12.06
CA ARG A 299 9.84 9.39 13.39
C ARG A 299 9.16 10.74 13.55
N LYS A 300 8.43 10.95 14.64
CA LYS A 300 7.85 12.24 14.99
C LYS A 300 8.69 12.93 16.06
N SER A 301 8.88 14.24 15.94
CA SER A 301 9.31 15.07 17.06
C SER A 301 8.11 15.31 17.97
N ILE A 302 8.20 14.85 19.22
CA ILE A 302 7.10 14.90 20.19
C ILE A 302 7.45 15.95 21.24
N ARG A 303 6.55 16.89 21.48
CA ARG A 303 6.72 17.93 22.51
C ARG A 303 6.77 17.28 23.90
N ARG A 304 7.49 17.91 24.84
CA ARG A 304 7.73 17.33 26.17
C ARG A 304 6.46 17.02 26.96
N ASP A 305 5.48 17.92 26.90
CA ASP A 305 4.17 17.76 27.53
C ASP A 305 3.42 16.55 26.97
N GLN A 306 3.42 16.40 25.64
CA GLN A 306 2.81 15.26 24.96
C GLN A 306 3.56 13.96 25.27
N LEU A 307 4.89 13.99 25.31
CA LEU A 307 5.71 12.83 25.65
C LEU A 307 5.47 12.38 27.09
N ALA A 308 5.31 13.30 28.03
CA ALA A 308 4.99 12.98 29.42
C ALA A 308 3.62 12.30 29.54
N ASP A 309 2.58 12.78 28.85
CA ASP A 309 1.26 12.12 28.82
C ASP A 309 1.35 10.73 28.18
N MET A 310 2.09 10.59 27.07
CA MET A 310 2.31 9.29 26.43
C MET A 310 2.99 8.29 27.36
N GLN A 311 4.05 8.71 28.05
CA GLN A 311 4.80 7.88 28.98
C GLN A 311 3.95 7.49 30.19
N ALA A 312 3.13 8.40 30.71
CA ALA A 312 2.16 8.11 31.76
C ALA A 312 1.12 7.07 31.34
N LYS A 313 0.87 6.92 30.03
CA LYS A 313 -0.01 5.91 29.44
C LYS A 313 0.73 4.67 28.91
N GLY A 314 2.03 4.56 29.14
CA GLY A 314 2.84 3.39 28.79
C GLY A 314 3.42 3.40 27.36
N TYR A 315 3.40 4.53 26.66
CA TYR A 315 3.95 4.66 25.29
C TYR A 315 5.21 5.53 25.27
N GLY A 316 6.17 5.22 24.38
CA GLY A 316 7.31 6.09 24.11
C GLY A 316 8.35 6.17 25.22
N ASN A 317 8.46 5.12 26.05
CA ASN A 317 9.44 5.01 27.13
C ASN A 317 10.89 4.98 26.61
N GLU A 318 11.06 4.57 25.35
CA GLU A 318 12.33 4.58 24.63
C GLU A 318 12.79 5.98 24.21
N PHE A 319 11.90 6.99 24.25
CA PHE A 319 12.26 8.36 23.90
C PHE A 319 12.86 9.07 25.12
N GLN A 320 14.14 9.42 25.02
CA GLN A 320 14.77 10.32 25.98
C GLN A 320 14.24 11.74 25.77
N SER A 321 13.84 12.41 26.86
CA SER A 321 13.53 13.83 26.87
C SER A 321 14.79 14.64 26.53
N LYS A 322 14.95 15.02 25.25
CA LYS A 322 16.07 15.83 24.80
C LYS A 322 16.00 17.27 25.36
N LYS A 323 17.16 17.90 25.57
CA LYS A 323 17.28 19.32 25.94
C LYS A 323 16.82 20.20 24.75
N GLU A 324 16.22 21.36 25.01
CA GLU A 324 15.53 22.25 24.03
C GLU A 324 16.34 22.63 22.77
N SER A 325 17.66 22.46 22.79
CA SER A 325 18.57 22.84 21.70
C SER A 325 18.51 21.98 20.44
N GLU A 326 17.72 20.90 20.41
CA GLU A 326 17.68 19.95 19.28
C GLU A 326 16.35 19.95 18.49
N GLU A 327 15.41 20.84 18.80
CA GLU A 327 14.05 20.80 18.24
C GLU A 327 13.92 21.28 16.78
N SER A 328 14.97 21.82 16.17
CA SER A 328 14.90 22.20 14.75
C SER A 328 16.24 22.04 14.03
N PRO A 329 16.23 21.57 12.76
CA PRO A 329 17.42 21.69 11.93
C PRO A 329 17.79 23.18 11.81
N PRO A 330 19.08 23.52 11.69
CA PRO A 330 19.48 24.91 11.54
C PRO A 330 18.72 25.52 10.36
N LYS A 331 18.09 26.68 10.57
CA LYS A 331 17.44 27.48 9.51
C LYS A 331 18.51 27.92 8.51
N LYS A 332 18.97 27.05 7.61
CA LYS A 332 19.55 27.50 6.35
C LYS A 332 18.39 27.87 5.45
N ARG A 333 18.22 29.18 5.20
CA ARG A 333 17.41 29.67 4.08
C ARG A 333 17.91 28.93 2.83
N LEU A 334 17.10 28.02 2.29
CA LEU A 334 17.35 27.49 0.96
C LEU A 334 17.15 28.65 -0.02
N THR A 335 18.22 29.05 -0.69
CA THR A 335 18.14 29.86 -1.90
C THR A 335 17.29 29.07 -2.89
N PRO A 336 16.20 29.62 -3.44
CA PRO A 336 15.44 28.92 -4.46
C PRO A 336 16.37 28.58 -5.63
N LEU A 337 16.34 27.32 -6.05
CA LEU A 337 16.99 26.87 -7.28
C LEU A 337 16.45 27.71 -8.44
N LYS A 338 17.24 28.70 -8.89
CA LYS A 338 16.97 29.42 -10.14
C LYS A 338 17.21 28.44 -11.28
N PHE A 339 16.14 27.89 -11.82
CA PHE A 339 16.18 27.22 -13.13
C PHE A 339 16.61 28.25 -14.18
N LYS A 340 17.84 28.15 -14.68
CA LYS A 340 18.22 28.77 -15.95
C LYS A 340 17.63 27.88 -17.05
N ILE A 341 16.47 28.28 -17.56
CA ILE A 341 16.01 27.81 -18.87
C ILE A 341 17.01 28.39 -19.88
N LYS A 342 17.90 27.56 -20.42
CA LYS A 342 18.57 27.89 -21.68
C LYS A 342 17.49 27.82 -22.76
N LYS A 343 17.09 28.97 -23.28
CA LYS A 343 16.48 29.05 -24.61
C LYS A 343 17.64 28.96 -25.59
N ASP A 344 17.80 27.80 -26.21
CA ASP A 344 18.56 27.72 -27.44
C ASP A 344 17.58 28.09 -28.57
N THR A 345 17.81 29.27 -29.15
CA THR A 345 17.40 29.65 -30.52
C THR A 345 18.39 29.09 -31.51
#